data_AF-A0A848TPH2-F1
#
_entry.id   AF-A0A848TPH2-F1
#
_cell.length_a   1.000
_cell.length_b   1.000
_cell.length_c   1.000
_cell.angle_alpha   90.00
_cell.angle_beta   90.00
_cell.angle_gamma   90.00
#
_symmetry.space_group_name_H-M   'P 1'
#
loop_
_entity.id
_entity.type
_entity.pdbx_description
1 polymer ?
#
loop_
_entity_poly.entity_id
_entity_poly.type
_entity_poly.pdbx_seq_one_letter_code
_entity_poly.pdbx_strand_id
1 'polypeptide(L)'
;MSAEPLIYALIFVGILVLVEGIYLTVFGKSISLNNRINRRLEMLEKGAGREQVLEQLRKEMSQHMKSRSIPLYAILADKAQKAAIAFTPGQLVMLMGVLAVVSFGALTYGTGAALALRIAVSLVMGVGGIFVWVNNKAKKRLGMIEEQLPDAVELMVRS
;
A
#
# COMPACT_ATOMS: atom_id res chain seq x y z
N MET A 1 6.34 35.93 -2.68
CA MET A 1 5.78 34.56 -2.54
C MET A 1 6.63 33.86 -1.49
N SER A 2 6.09 33.49 -0.32
CA SER A 2 6.88 32.77 0.68
C SER A 2 7.25 31.39 0.11
N ALA A 3 8.43 30.86 0.45
CA ALA A 3 8.86 29.54 0.01
C ALA A 3 8.09 28.39 0.70
N GLU A 4 7.20 28.71 1.65
CA GLU A 4 6.52 27.74 2.50
C GLU A 4 5.62 26.76 1.76
N PRO A 5 4.81 27.17 0.74
CA PRO A 5 4.02 26.21 -0.03
C PRO A 5 4.89 25.21 -0.80
N LEU A 6 6.07 25.65 -1.26
CA LEU A 6 7.03 24.77 -1.92
C LEU A 6 7.61 23.74 -0.93
N ILE A 7 7.94 24.18 0.29
CA ILE A 7 8.43 23.28 1.34
C ILE A 7 7.36 22.25 1.71
N TYR A 8 6.10 22.64 1.82
CA TYR A 8 5.00 21.70 2.07
C TYR A 8 4.85 20.67 0.96
N ALA A 9 4.92 21.09 -0.31
CA ALA A 9 4.89 20.17 -1.44
C ALA A 9 6.08 19.20 -1.44
N LEU A 10 7.30 19.69 -1.17
CA LEU A 10 8.50 18.86 -1.08
C LEU A 10 8.43 17.83 0.04
N ILE A 11 7.95 18.23 1.23
CA ILE A 11 7.73 17.30 2.34
C ILE A 11 6.72 16.22 1.94
N PHE A 12 5.62 16.62 1.29
CA PHE A 12 4.59 15.68 0.87
C PHE A 12 5.12 14.67 -0.18
N VAL A 13 5.86 15.15 -1.17
CA VAL A 13 6.52 14.26 -2.16
C VAL A 13 7.53 13.35 -1.45
N GLY A 14 8.31 13.88 -0.52
CA GLY A 14 9.24 13.11 0.30
C GLY A 14 8.55 11.98 1.08
N ILE A 15 7.36 12.24 1.63
CA ILE A 15 6.54 11.22 2.31
C ILE A 15 6.13 10.11 1.34
N LEU A 16 5.65 10.45 0.14
CA LEU A 16 5.25 9.44 -0.85
C LEU A 16 6.42 8.54 -1.24
N VAL A 17 7.60 9.13 -1.44
CA VAL A 17 8.84 8.39 -1.74
C VAL A 17 9.27 7.54 -0.54
N LEU A 18 9.17 8.06 0.68
CA LEU A 18 9.54 7.34 1.89
C LEU A 18 8.62 6.12 2.12
N VAL A 19 7.31 6.27 1.89
CA VAL A 19 6.36 5.16 1.95
C VAL A 19 6.67 4.09 0.92
N GLU A 20 6.92 4.49 -0.32
CA GLU A 20 7.33 3.56 -1.39
C GLU A 20 8.65 2.85 -1.03
N GLY A 21 9.62 3.59 -0.49
CA GLY A 21 10.90 3.03 -0.04
C GLY A 21 10.74 2.01 1.09
N ILE A 22 9.92 2.33 2.11
CA ILE A 22 9.59 1.39 3.18
C ILE A 22 8.89 0.15 2.60
N TYR A 23 7.94 0.32 1.69
CA TYR A 23 7.23 -0.79 1.08
C TYR A 23 8.17 -1.74 0.32
N LEU A 24 9.04 -1.18 -0.53
CA LEU A 24 9.99 -1.97 -1.32
C LEU A 24 11.10 -2.60 -0.48
N THR A 25 11.51 -1.98 0.62
CA THR A 25 12.52 -2.57 1.51
C THR A 25 11.96 -3.71 2.35
N VAL A 26 10.73 -3.55 2.88
CA VAL A 26 10.06 -4.58 3.69
C VAL A 26 9.57 -5.75 2.83
N PHE A 27 9.01 -5.48 1.65
CA PHE A 27 8.35 -6.49 0.81
C PHE A 27 8.97 -6.71 -0.56
N GLY A 28 10.02 -5.99 -0.95
CA GLY A 28 10.61 -6.11 -2.28
C GLY A 28 11.10 -7.53 -2.58
N LYS A 29 11.65 -8.22 -1.57
CA LYS A 29 12.04 -9.63 -1.70
C LYS A 29 10.83 -10.54 -1.91
N SER A 30 9.78 -10.45 -1.09
CA SER A 30 8.60 -11.32 -1.21
C SER A 30 7.84 -11.11 -2.52
N ILE A 31 7.75 -9.86 -3.00
CA ILE A 31 7.15 -9.53 -4.31
C ILE A 31 7.98 -10.14 -5.45
N SER A 32 9.31 -10.01 -5.39
CA SER A 32 10.20 -10.55 -6.44
C SER A 32 10.35 -12.08 -6.40
N LEU A 33 10.29 -12.70 -5.22
CA LEU A 33 10.39 -14.16 -5.06
C LEU A 33 9.16 -14.88 -5.63
N ASN A 34 7.97 -14.31 -5.46
CA ASN A 34 6.74 -14.87 -6.04
C ASN A 34 6.83 -15.00 -7.57
N ASN A 35 7.56 -14.08 -8.23
CA ASN A 35 7.78 -14.14 -9.67
C ASN A 35 8.91 -15.10 -10.10
N ARG A 36 9.85 -15.45 -9.20
CA ARG A 36 11.11 -16.13 -9.58
C ARG A 36 11.21 -17.57 -9.09
N ILE A 37 10.44 -17.97 -8.07
CA ILE A 37 10.61 -19.25 -7.38
C ILE A 37 9.38 -20.18 -7.48
N ASN A 38 8.19 -19.63 -7.73
CA ASN A 38 6.94 -20.39 -7.57
C ASN A 38 6.87 -21.64 -8.45
N ARG A 39 7.27 -21.61 -9.73
CA ARG A 39 6.96 -22.75 -10.60
C ARG A 39 7.71 -24.05 -10.26
N ARG A 40 8.89 -23.98 -9.63
CA ARG A 40 9.68 -25.18 -9.25
C ARG A 40 9.50 -25.54 -7.78
N LEU A 41 9.41 -24.56 -6.88
CA LEU A 41 9.17 -24.83 -5.46
C LEU A 41 7.70 -25.22 -5.21
N GLU A 42 6.73 -24.67 -5.94
CA GLU A 42 5.32 -25.11 -5.88
C GLU A 42 5.16 -26.57 -6.34
N MET A 43 6.00 -27.07 -7.25
CA MET A 43 5.99 -28.48 -7.64
C MET A 43 6.60 -29.41 -6.58
N LEU A 44 7.49 -28.90 -5.73
CA LEU A 44 8.07 -29.63 -4.58
C LEU A 44 7.21 -29.51 -3.32
N GLU A 45 6.53 -28.37 -3.14
CA GLU A 45 5.61 -28.05 -2.05
C GLU A 45 4.21 -28.64 -2.29
N LYS A 46 3.84 -28.95 -3.54
CA LYS A 46 2.71 -29.85 -3.92
C LYS A 46 2.88 -31.30 -3.43
N GLY A 47 3.98 -31.60 -2.72
CA GLY A 47 4.10 -32.76 -1.84
C GLY A 47 3.47 -32.58 -0.45
N ALA A 48 2.96 -31.39 -0.09
CA ALA A 48 2.18 -31.13 1.13
C ALA A 48 0.69 -31.05 0.79
N GLY A 49 -0.14 -31.72 1.60
CA GLY A 49 -1.55 -31.98 1.29
C GLY A 49 -2.37 -30.71 1.02
N ARG A 50 -3.25 -30.80 0.01
CA ARG A 50 -4.29 -29.83 -0.38
C ARG A 50 -4.95 -29.09 0.80
N GLU A 51 -5.07 -29.73 1.94
CA GLU A 51 -5.65 -29.20 3.17
C GLU A 51 -4.84 -28.03 3.78
N GLN A 52 -3.50 -28.10 3.81
CA GLN A 52 -2.66 -27.00 4.30
C GLN A 52 -2.70 -25.77 3.38
N VAL A 53 -2.73 -26.00 2.06
CA VAL A 53 -2.89 -24.93 1.07
C VAL A 53 -4.25 -24.25 1.22
N LEU A 54 -5.32 -25.04 1.42
CA LEU A 54 -6.65 -24.50 1.70
C LEU A 54 -6.72 -23.76 3.03
N GLU A 55 -6.04 -24.23 4.08
CA GLU A 55 -5.97 -23.56 5.38
C GLU A 55 -5.21 -22.23 5.31
N GLN A 56 -4.11 -22.20 4.55
CA GLN A 56 -3.30 -21.01 4.35
C GLN A 56 -4.04 -19.97 3.51
N LEU A 57 -4.67 -20.37 2.40
CA LEU A 57 -5.56 -19.49 1.61
C LEU A 57 -6.75 -18.98 2.45
N ARG A 58 -7.32 -19.83 3.31
CA ARG A 58 -8.39 -19.43 4.24
C ARG A 58 -7.89 -18.43 5.28
N LYS A 59 -6.67 -18.59 5.79
CA LYS A 59 -6.01 -17.63 6.70
C LYS A 59 -5.77 -16.29 6.01
N GLU A 60 -5.20 -16.29 4.80
CA GLU A 60 -4.98 -15.07 4.00
C GLU A 60 -6.30 -14.35 3.69
N MET A 61 -7.35 -15.08 3.28
CA MET A 61 -8.69 -14.51 3.08
C MET A 61 -9.28 -13.92 4.37
N SER A 62 -9.14 -14.62 5.49
CA SER A 62 -9.71 -14.20 6.78
C SER A 62 -9.05 -12.93 7.34
N GLN A 63 -7.76 -12.71 7.07
CA GLN A 63 -7.04 -11.50 7.47
C GLN A 63 -7.60 -10.25 6.80
N HIS A 64 -8.05 -10.35 5.55
CA HIS A 64 -8.68 -9.23 4.85
C HIS A 64 -10.13 -8.99 5.29
N MET A 65 -10.88 -10.04 5.61
CA MET A 65 -12.30 -9.93 5.99
C MET A 65 -12.53 -9.36 7.39
N LYS A 66 -11.68 -9.69 8.37
CA LYS A 66 -11.89 -9.26 9.77
C LYS A 66 -11.72 -7.75 9.99
N SER A 67 -11.11 -7.03 9.04
CA SER A 67 -10.88 -5.58 9.12
C SER A 67 -12.05 -4.72 8.58
N ARG A 68 -13.12 -5.33 8.04
CA ARG A 68 -14.25 -4.61 7.41
C ARG A 68 -15.20 -3.91 8.40
N SER A 69 -15.03 -4.03 9.71
CA SER A 69 -16.00 -3.54 10.70
C SER A 69 -15.94 -2.04 11.03
N ILE A 70 -15.05 -1.25 10.41
CA ILE A 70 -14.93 0.19 10.68
C ILE A 70 -14.94 0.99 9.35
N PRO A 71 -15.83 1.98 9.15
CA PRO A 71 -16.06 2.65 7.85
C PRO A 71 -14.82 3.27 7.17
N LEU A 72 -13.91 3.89 7.94
CA LEU A 72 -12.65 4.43 7.41
C LEU A 72 -11.67 3.34 6.97
N TYR A 73 -11.72 2.17 7.62
CA TYR A 73 -10.89 1.02 7.28
C TYR A 73 -11.41 0.32 6.02
N ALA A 74 -12.73 0.31 5.79
CA ALA A 74 -13.32 -0.36 4.64
C ALA A 74 -12.82 0.19 3.30
N ILE A 75 -12.74 1.51 3.15
CA ILE A 75 -12.31 2.15 1.88
C ILE A 75 -10.82 1.89 1.64
N LEU A 76 -10.01 2.02 2.68
CA LEU A 76 -8.56 1.87 2.59
C LEU A 76 -8.16 0.40 2.39
N ALA A 77 -8.83 -0.52 3.11
CA ALA A 77 -8.67 -1.95 2.95
C ALA A 77 -9.12 -2.43 1.58
N ASP A 78 -10.26 -1.93 1.06
CA ASP A 78 -10.74 -2.26 -0.29
C ASP A 78 -9.74 -1.81 -1.36
N LYS A 79 -9.23 -0.57 -1.29
CA LYS A 79 -8.21 -0.08 -2.21
C LYS A 79 -6.89 -0.84 -2.07
N ALA A 80 -6.46 -1.15 -0.84
CA ALA A 80 -5.24 -1.92 -0.59
C ALA A 80 -5.34 -3.34 -1.14
N GLN A 81 -6.52 -3.98 -1.01
CA GLN A 81 -6.79 -5.29 -1.58
C GLN A 81 -6.77 -5.25 -3.12
N LYS A 82 -7.43 -4.25 -3.72
CA LYS A 82 -7.39 -4.03 -5.19
C LYS A 82 -5.96 -3.81 -5.69
N ALA A 83 -5.14 -3.12 -4.91
CA ALA A 83 -3.72 -2.92 -5.18
C ALA A 83 -2.83 -4.15 -4.91
N ALA A 84 -3.34 -5.24 -4.30
CA ALA A 84 -2.54 -6.34 -3.72
C ALA A 84 -1.37 -5.84 -2.86
N ILE A 85 -1.64 -4.87 -2.00
CA ILE A 85 -0.66 -4.39 -1.04
C ILE A 85 -0.50 -5.44 0.07
N ALA A 86 0.75 -5.81 0.34
CA ALA A 86 1.09 -6.81 1.36
C ALA A 86 0.91 -6.33 2.81
N PHE A 87 0.83 -5.01 3.03
CA PHE A 87 0.55 -4.46 4.36
C PHE A 87 -0.87 -4.78 4.82
N THR A 88 -1.00 -5.20 6.08
CA THR A 88 -2.30 -5.29 6.73
C THR A 88 -2.88 -3.89 6.99
N PRO A 89 -4.22 -3.76 7.10
CA PRO A 89 -4.84 -2.48 7.43
C PRO A 89 -4.30 -1.83 8.71
N GLY A 90 -3.98 -2.63 9.73
CA GLY A 90 -3.35 -2.14 10.96
C GLY A 90 -1.95 -1.57 10.74
N GLN A 91 -1.14 -2.20 9.88
CA GLN A 91 0.19 -1.69 9.51
C GLN A 91 0.11 -0.38 8.73
N LEU A 92 -0.90 -0.22 7.85
CA LEU A 92 -1.13 1.04 7.15
C LEU A 92 -1.46 2.19 8.12
N VAL A 93 -2.30 1.92 9.13
CA VAL A 93 -2.63 2.92 10.17
C VAL A 93 -1.42 3.25 11.04
N MET A 94 -0.64 2.24 11.43
CA MET A 94 0.63 2.47 12.13
C MET A 94 1.56 3.38 11.31
N LEU A 95 1.67 3.13 10.01
CA LEU A 95 2.49 3.94 9.12
C LEU A 95 1.97 5.37 8.98
N MET A 96 0.66 5.60 8.96
CA MET A 96 0.08 6.95 9.02
C MET A 96 0.55 7.72 10.26
N GLY A 97 0.55 7.08 11.43
CA GLY A 97 1.03 7.67 12.68
C GLY A 97 2.51 8.02 12.63
N VAL A 98 3.35 7.08 12.16
CA VAL A 98 4.79 7.31 11.99
C VAL A 98 5.05 8.47 11.04
N LEU A 99 4.37 8.52 9.90
CA LEU A 99 4.51 9.59 8.94
C LEU A 99 4.04 10.94 9.47
N ALA A 100 2.98 10.97 10.30
CA ALA A 100 2.56 12.21 10.93
C ALA A 100 3.67 12.77 11.85
N VAL A 101 4.32 11.92 12.64
CA VAL A 101 5.47 12.33 13.48
C VAL A 101 6.64 12.81 12.62
N VAL A 102 6.99 12.08 11.56
CA VAL A 102 8.06 12.47 10.63
C VAL A 102 7.72 13.81 9.95
N SER A 103 6.48 13.98 9.51
CA SER A 103 5.99 15.23 8.89
C SER A 103 6.07 16.39 9.85
N PHE A 104 5.69 16.18 11.12
CA PHE A 104 5.78 17.21 12.16
C PHE A 104 7.23 17.64 12.39
N GLY A 105 8.16 16.69 12.45
CA GLY A 105 9.60 16.98 12.52
C GLY A 105 10.09 17.78 11.31
N ALA A 106 9.75 17.33 10.10
CA ALA A 106 10.12 18.01 8.86
C ALA A 106 9.57 19.45 8.79
N LEU A 107 8.33 19.67 9.21
CA LEU A 107 7.73 21.01 9.30
C LEU A 107 8.37 21.87 10.40
N THR A 108 8.77 21.25 11.51
CA THR A 108 9.39 21.97 12.65
C THR A 108 10.75 22.55 12.28
N TYR A 109 11.56 21.81 11.53
CA TYR A 109 12.87 22.27 11.08
C TYR A 109 12.82 23.00 9.73
N GLY A 110 11.83 22.68 8.89
CA GLY A 110 11.71 23.21 7.53
C GLY A 110 10.91 24.51 7.43
N THR A 111 10.06 24.85 8.41
CA THR A 111 9.22 26.06 8.32
C THR A 111 9.09 26.80 9.65
N GLY A 112 8.75 28.09 9.56
CA GLY A 112 8.43 28.95 10.71
C GLY A 112 6.97 28.84 11.20
N ALA A 113 6.21 27.85 10.73
CA ALA A 113 4.78 27.74 11.00
C ALA A 113 4.45 27.63 12.50
N ALA A 114 3.30 28.18 12.91
CA ALA A 114 2.81 28.05 14.29
C ALA A 114 2.57 26.58 14.68
N LEU A 115 2.74 26.27 15.96
CA LEU A 115 2.63 24.89 16.48
C LEU A 115 1.32 24.21 16.09
N ALA A 116 0.18 24.90 16.25
CA ALA A 116 -1.13 24.35 15.90
C ALA A 116 -1.24 24.01 14.40
N LEU A 117 -0.67 24.85 13.52
CA LEU A 117 -0.65 24.61 12.08
C LEU A 117 0.24 23.42 11.73
N ARG A 118 1.41 23.30 12.36
CA ARG A 118 2.30 22.15 12.17
C ARG A 118 1.62 20.84 12.55
N ILE A 119 0.92 20.79 13.68
CA ILE A 119 0.17 19.60 14.12
C ILE A 119 -0.89 19.24 13.07
N ALA A 120 -1.74 20.18 12.70
CA ALA A 120 -2.82 19.93 11.75
C ALA A 120 -2.28 19.44 10.38
N VAL A 121 -1.30 20.14 9.82
CA VAL A 121 -0.72 19.78 8.51
C VAL A 121 0.01 18.44 8.58
N SER A 122 0.73 18.15 9.66
CA SER A 122 1.45 16.88 9.80
C SER A 122 0.51 15.67 9.84
N LEU A 123 -0.64 15.79 10.51
CA LEU A 123 -1.66 14.74 10.52
C LEU A 123 -2.27 14.54 9.13
N VAL A 124 -2.60 15.64 8.45
CA VAL A 124 -3.15 15.60 7.08
C VAL A 124 -2.13 14.98 6.11
N MET A 125 -0.86 15.33 6.22
CA MET A 125 0.21 14.75 5.39
C MET A 125 0.44 13.27 5.70
N GLY A 126 0.44 12.85 6.97
CA GLY A 126 0.63 11.45 7.34
C GLY A 126 -0.51 10.54 6.86
N VAL A 127 -1.76 10.93 7.12
CA VAL A 127 -2.94 10.17 6.70
C VAL A 127 -3.15 10.28 5.18
N GLY A 128 -3.09 11.49 4.65
CA GLY A 128 -3.28 11.78 3.24
C GLY A 128 -2.21 11.15 2.36
N GLY A 129 -0.95 11.11 2.81
CA GLY A 129 0.16 10.48 2.11
C GLY A 129 -0.08 9.00 1.87
N ILE A 130 -0.47 8.25 2.91
CA ILE A 130 -0.83 6.83 2.77
C ILE A 130 -2.05 6.64 1.88
N PHE A 131 -3.09 7.45 2.06
CA PHE A 131 -4.30 7.33 1.25
C PHE A 131 -4.01 7.52 -0.24
N VAL A 132 -3.25 8.57 -0.58
CA VAL A 132 -2.82 8.86 -1.97
C VAL A 132 -1.96 7.74 -2.51
N TRP A 133 -0.98 7.25 -1.74
CA TRP A 133 -0.11 6.16 -2.15
C TRP A 133 -0.88 4.87 -2.46
N VAL A 134 -1.74 4.42 -1.53
CA VAL A 134 -2.59 3.23 -1.71
C VAL A 134 -3.49 3.38 -2.95
N ASN A 135 -4.12 4.55 -3.09
CA ASN A 135 -5.00 4.82 -4.23
C ASN A 135 -4.26 4.79 -5.57
N ASN A 136 -3.06 5.35 -5.63
CA ASN A 136 -2.24 5.35 -6.84
C ASN A 136 -1.78 3.92 -7.20
N LYS A 137 -1.39 3.10 -6.22
CA LYS A 137 -1.07 1.68 -6.42
C LYS A 137 -2.28 0.91 -6.96
N ALA A 138 -3.46 1.12 -6.38
CA ALA A 138 -4.69 0.48 -6.83
C ALA A 138 -5.03 0.83 -8.27
N LYS A 139 -5.01 2.14 -8.61
CA LYS A 139 -5.24 2.62 -9.97
C LYS A 139 -4.25 2.04 -10.97
N LYS A 140 -2.95 2.05 -10.64
CA LYS A 140 -1.92 1.49 -11.53
C LYS A 140 -2.14 0.00 -11.80
N ARG A 141 -2.49 -0.78 -10.77
CA ARG A 141 -2.76 -2.22 -10.95
C ARG A 141 -4.02 -2.49 -11.76
N LEU A 142 -5.10 -1.76 -11.51
CA LEU A 142 -6.33 -1.90 -12.28
C LEU A 142 -6.12 -1.50 -13.75
N GLY A 143 -5.40 -0.40 -14.01
CA GLY A 143 -5.07 0.00 -15.38
C GLY A 143 -4.26 -1.06 -16.14
N MET A 144 -3.26 -1.68 -15.51
CA MET A 144 -2.53 -2.80 -16.13
C MET A 144 -3.41 -4.01 -16.43
N ILE A 145 -4.45 -4.26 -15.63
CA ILE A 145 -5.43 -5.34 -15.89
C ILE A 145 -6.30 -4.94 -17.09
N GLU A 146 -6.80 -3.71 -17.10
CA GLU A 146 -7.64 -3.17 -18.18
C GLU A 146 -6.92 -3.21 -19.53
N GLU A 147 -5.63 -2.86 -19.58
CA GLU A 147 -4.78 -2.95 -20.77
C GLU A 147 -4.67 -4.39 -21.33
N GLN A 148 -4.78 -5.41 -20.47
CA GLN A 148 -4.67 -6.82 -20.84
C GLN A 148 -6.03 -7.49 -21.13
N LEU A 149 -7.14 -6.80 -20.87
CA LEU A 149 -8.48 -7.37 -21.07
C LEU A 149 -8.76 -7.81 -22.52
N PRO A 150 -8.40 -7.04 -23.58
CA PRO A 150 -8.67 -7.44 -24.96
C PRO A 150 -8.04 -8.79 -25.31
N ASP A 151 -6.76 -8.96 -25.00
CA ASP A 151 -6.02 -10.20 -25.26
C ASP A 151 -6.61 -11.39 -24.48
N ALA A 152 -7.00 -11.16 -23.23
CA ALA A 152 -7.64 -12.18 -22.41
C ALA A 152 -9.00 -12.62 -22.98
N VAL A 153 -9.79 -11.69 -23.52
CA VAL A 153 -11.07 -11.99 -24.19
C VAL A 153 -10.83 -12.78 -25.47
N GLU A 154 -9.84 -12.41 -26.29
CA GLU A 154 -9.50 -13.17 -27.50
C GLU A 154 -9.10 -14.61 -27.19
N LEU A 155 -8.35 -14.84 -26.11
CA LEU A 155 -7.98 -16.19 -25.65
C LEU A 155 -9.19 -17.01 -25.19
N MET A 156 -10.13 -16.40 -24.45
CA MET A 156 -11.34 -17.09 -23.99
C MET A 156 -12.26 -17.49 -25.14
N VAL A 157 -12.33 -16.69 -26.21
CA VAL A 157 -13.18 -16.97 -27.38
C VAL A 157 -12.55 -18.02 -28.30
N ARG A 158 -11.21 -18.14 -28.32
CA ARG A 158 -10.48 -19.16 -29.09
C ARG A 158 -10.38 -20.52 -28.38
N SER A 159 -10.89 -20.64 -27.16
CA SER A 159 -10.94 -21.86 -26.35
C SER A 159 -12.30 -22.52 -26.44
#